data_AF-A0A515D437-F1
#
_entry.id   AF-A0A515D437-F1
#
_cell.length_a   1.000
_cell.length_b   1.000
_cell.length_c   1.000
_cell.angle_alpha   90.00
_cell.angle_beta   90.00
_cell.angle_gamma   90.00
#
_symmetry.space_group_name_H-M   'P 1'
#
loop_
_entity.id
_entity.type
_entity.pdbx_description
1 polymer ?
#
loop_
_entity_poly.entity_id
_entity_poly.type
_entity_poly.pdbx_seq_one_letter_code
_entity_poly.pdbx_strand_id
1 'polypeptide(L)'
;MQEHEKNIVWLLVLGAIIAVGQVLSSQEPITLRLFIGRIVLGSATSMAAGAALIWVPGLSPLAIVGLGAALGIAGHQAVELWLRRKGSSLLKGKGKHDTE
;
A
#
# COMPACT_ATOMS: atom_id res chain seq x y z
N MET A 1 22.13 23.59 -5.34
CA MET A 1 21.15 22.67 -4.73
C MET A 1 21.92 21.62 -3.97
N GLN A 2 21.83 21.65 -2.64
CA GLN A 2 22.39 20.62 -1.76
C GLN A 2 21.74 19.27 -2.06
N GLU A 3 22.45 18.17 -1.77
CA GLU A 3 21.96 16.81 -2.03
C GLU A 3 20.62 16.51 -1.34
N HIS A 4 20.39 17.07 -0.16
CA HIS A 4 19.13 16.98 0.59
C HIS A 4 17.95 17.59 -0.17
N GLU A 5 18.16 18.75 -0.81
CA GLU A 5 17.13 19.43 -1.59
C GLU A 5 16.76 18.60 -2.82
N LYS A 6 17.75 18.00 -3.49
CA LYS A 6 17.52 17.08 -4.61
C LYS A 6 16.73 15.84 -4.19
N ASN A 7 17.06 15.26 -3.03
CA ASN A 7 16.35 14.10 -2.51
C ASN A 7 14.89 14.44 -2.18
N ILE A 8 14.63 15.59 -1.57
CA ILE A 8 13.26 16.05 -1.29
C ILE A 8 12.47 16.23 -2.60
N VAL A 9 13.09 16.86 -3.61
CA VAL A 9 12.46 17.02 -4.93
C VAL A 9 12.17 15.67 -5.56
N TRP A 10 13.11 14.72 -5.49
CA TRP A 10 12.89 13.37 -6.02
C TRP A 10 11.76 12.63 -5.30
N LEU A 11 11.69 12.72 -3.97
CA LEU A 11 10.60 12.14 -3.19
C LEU A 11 9.24 12.73 -3.58
N LEU A 12 9.19 14.04 -3.81
CA LEU A 12 7.98 14.72 -4.24
C LEU A 12 7.55 14.28 -5.66
N VAL A 13 8.49 14.18 -6.59
CA VAL A 13 8.24 13.69 -7.96
C VAL A 13 7.76 12.24 -7.96
N LEU A 14 8.42 11.38 -7.17
CA LEU A 14 7.98 9.98 -6.97
C LEU A 14 6.58 9.91 -6.39
N GLY A 15 6.29 10.71 -5.37
CA GLY A 15 4.96 10.81 -4.77
C GLY A 15 3.89 11.20 -5.80
N ALA A 16 4.19 12.18 -6.66
CA ALA A 16 3.29 12.60 -7.73
C ALA A 16 3.04 11.48 -8.75
N ILE A 17 4.09 10.78 -9.19
CA ILE A 17 3.97 9.65 -10.12
C ILE A 17 3.12 8.52 -9.52
N ILE A 18 3.35 8.18 -8.25
CA ILE A 18 2.58 7.14 -7.55
C ILE A 18 1.11 7.56 -7.42
N ALA A 19 0.84 8.82 -7.10
CA ALA A 19 -0.53 9.34 -7.01
C ALA A 19 -1.27 9.22 -8.36
N VAL A 20 -0.61 9.58 -9.47
CA VAL A 20 -1.15 9.39 -10.83
C VAL A 20 -1.42 7.93 -11.12
N GLY A 21 -0.47 7.03 -10.82
CA GLY A 21 -0.66 5.59 -11.00
C GLY A 21 -1.82 5.04 -10.17
N GLN A 22 -2.01 5.54 -8.95
CA GLN A 22 -3.12 5.11 -8.10
C GLN A 22 -4.47 5.60 -8.62
N VAL A 23 -4.56 6.84 -9.12
CA VAL A 23 -5.78 7.37 -9.77
C VAL A 23 -6.11 6.57 -11.03
N LEU A 24 -5.10 6.17 -11.80
CA LEU A 24 -5.31 5.39 -13.02
C LEU A 24 -5.76 3.95 -12.75
N SER A 25 -5.34 3.38 -11.61
CA SER A 25 -5.63 1.98 -11.22
C SER A 25 -6.90 1.83 -10.37
N SER A 26 -7.32 2.86 -9.63
CA SER A 26 -8.37 2.77 -8.60
C SER A 26 -9.58 3.63 -8.95
N GLN A 27 -10.76 3.00 -9.11
CA GLN A 27 -12.04 3.72 -9.26
C GLN A 27 -12.70 4.09 -7.91
N GLU A 28 -12.10 3.71 -6.77
CA GLU A 28 -12.64 4.03 -5.46
C GLU A 28 -12.31 5.46 -5.01
N PRO A 29 -13.26 6.18 -4.39
CA PRO A 29 -12.95 7.46 -3.76
C PRO A 29 -11.90 7.23 -2.64
N ILE A 30 -10.82 8.01 -2.66
CA ILE A 30 -9.78 7.94 -1.63
C ILE A 30 -10.37 8.46 -0.32
N THR A 31 -10.90 7.54 0.49
CA THR A 31 -11.34 7.84 1.85
C THR A 31 -10.14 7.82 2.79
N LEU A 32 -10.19 8.63 3.85
CA LEU A 32 -9.09 8.78 4.83
C LEU A 32 -8.70 7.44 5.48
N ARG A 33 -9.70 6.55 5.69
CA ARG A 33 -9.50 5.18 6.17
C ARG A 33 -8.71 4.33 5.18
N LEU A 34 -9.02 4.40 3.88
CA LEU A 34 -8.33 3.64 2.84
C LEU A 34 -6.89 4.15 2.68
N PHE A 35 -6.71 5.47 2.71
CA PHE A 35 -5.41 6.12 2.61
C PHE A 35 -4.44 5.64 3.69
N ILE A 36 -4.85 5.66 4.96
CA ILE A 36 -4.03 5.16 6.08
C ILE A 36 -3.74 3.67 5.91
N GLY A 37 -4.73 2.87 5.50
CA GLY A 37 -4.53 1.44 5.23
C GLY A 37 -3.45 1.20 4.16
N ARG A 38 -3.47 1.96 3.07
CA ARG A 38 -2.49 1.86 1.98
C ARG A 38 -1.08 2.27 2.44
N ILE A 39 -0.96 3.27 3.31
CA ILE A 39 0.32 3.66 3.91
C ILE A 39 0.89 2.50 4.74
N VAL A 40 0.09 1.92 5.64
CA VAL A 40 0.56 0.82 6.51
C VAL A 40 1.03 -0.38 5.68
N LEU A 41 0.25 -0.75 4.64
CA LEU A 41 0.62 -1.86 3.76
C LEU A 41 1.91 -1.57 2.99
N GLY A 42 2.04 -0.39 2.39
CA GLY A 42 3.25 0.00 1.67
C GLY A 42 4.50 -0.01 2.56
N SER A 43 4.39 0.56 3.77
CA SER A 43 5.49 0.57 4.75
C SER A 43 5.88 -0.83 5.20
N ALA A 44 4.91 -1.70 5.51
CA ALA A 44 5.17 -3.07 5.92
C ALA A 44 5.87 -3.87 4.81
N THR A 45 5.42 -3.71 3.56
CA THR A 45 6.06 -4.38 2.43
C THR A 45 7.46 -3.84 2.14
N SER A 46 7.67 -2.52 2.21
CA SER A 46 9.00 -1.94 2.01
C SER A 46 9.98 -2.42 3.08
N MET A 47 9.52 -2.56 4.33
CA MET A 47 10.30 -3.16 5.40
C MET A 47 10.58 -4.65 5.15
N ALA A 48 9.59 -5.42 4.69
CA ALA A 48 9.76 -6.83 4.34
C ALA A 48 10.78 -7.03 3.21
N ALA A 49 10.78 -6.15 2.20
CA ALA A 49 11.77 -6.14 1.14
C ALA A 49 13.19 -5.90 1.69
N GLY A 50 13.35 -4.91 2.58
CA GLY A 50 14.61 -4.68 3.28
C GLY A 50 15.04 -5.87 4.14
N ALA A 51 14.10 -6.52 4.83
CA ALA A 51 14.36 -7.71 5.65
C ALA A 51 14.80 -8.93 4.82
N ALA A 52 14.47 -8.99 3.53
CA ALA A 52 14.91 -10.07 2.65
C ALA A 52 16.45 -10.14 2.52
N LEU A 53 17.16 -9.01 2.70
CA LEU A 53 18.62 -8.97 2.76
C LEU A 53 19.19 -9.79 3.93
N ILE A 54 18.43 -9.93 5.02
CA ILE A 54 18.86 -10.72 6.19
C ILE A 54 18.90 -12.21 5.84
N TRP A 55 17.97 -12.66 4.99
CA TRP A 55 17.88 -14.07 4.59
C TRP A 55 18.84 -14.41 3.45
N VAL A 56 19.05 -13.48 2.52
CA VAL A 56 19.98 -13.65 1.40
C VAL A 56 20.93 -12.45 1.35
N PRO A 57 22.07 -12.52 2.06
CA PRO A 57 23.07 -11.47 2.03
C PRO A 57 23.68 -11.37 0.63
N GLY A 58 23.80 -10.14 0.10
CA GLY A 58 24.33 -9.88 -1.24
C GLY A 58 23.28 -9.87 -2.37
N LEU A 59 21.98 -9.91 -2.03
CA LEU A 59 20.93 -9.63 -3.01
C LEU A 59 21.15 -8.27 -3.67
N SER A 60 21.00 -8.23 -5.01
CA SER A 60 21.14 -6.98 -5.73
C SER A 60 20.04 -5.99 -5.32
N PRO A 61 20.32 -4.68 -5.28
CA PRO A 61 19.31 -3.67 -4.97
C PRO A 61 18.08 -3.76 -5.87
N LEU A 62 18.27 -4.10 -7.14
CA LEU A 62 17.21 -4.34 -8.12
C LEU A 62 16.30 -5.52 -7.73
N ALA A 63 16.87 -6.62 -7.24
CA ALA A 63 16.09 -7.78 -6.80
C ALA A 63 15.23 -7.46 -5.58
N ILE A 64 15.76 -6.68 -4.64
CA ILE A 64 15.02 -6.24 -3.44
C ILE A 64 13.87 -5.31 -3.81
N VAL A 65 14.11 -4.35 -4.70
CA VAL A 65 13.08 -3.44 -5.21
C VAL A 65 12.00 -4.22 -5.96
N GLY A 66 12.39 -5.16 -6.82
CA GLY A 66 11.44 -6.00 -7.56
C GLY A 66 10.58 -6.88 -6.64
N LEU A 67 11.21 -7.51 -5.64
CA LEU A 67 10.54 -8.36 -4.67
C LEU A 67 9.61 -7.55 -3.75
N GLY A 68 10.06 -6.37 -3.31
CA GLY A 68 9.24 -5.42 -2.58
C GLY A 68 8.04 -4.92 -3.40
N ALA A 69 8.23 -4.58 -4.68
CA ALA A 69 7.13 -4.16 -5.54
C ALA A 69 6.09 -5.27 -5.74
N ALA A 70 6.54 -6.50 -6.01
CA ALA A 70 5.66 -7.64 -6.20
C ALA A 70 4.85 -7.96 -4.93
N LEU A 71 5.52 -8.01 -3.77
CA LEU A 71 4.85 -8.23 -2.48
C LEU A 71 3.93 -7.06 -2.11
N GLY A 72 4.27 -5.84 -2.50
CA GLY A 72 3.50 -4.64 -2.16
C GLY A 72 2.18 -4.61 -2.88
N ILE A 73 2.21 -4.90 -4.19
CA ILE A 73 1.01 -5.01 -5.01
C ILE A 73 0.18 -6.21 -4.54
N ALA A 74 0.77 -7.39 -4.36
CA ALA A 74 0.05 -8.58 -3.93
C ALA A 74 -0.59 -8.40 -2.53
N GLY A 75 0.14 -7.84 -1.58
CA GLY A 75 -0.34 -7.55 -0.23
C GLY A 75 -1.45 -6.51 -0.20
N HIS A 76 -1.32 -5.45 -1.01
CA HIS A 76 -2.35 -4.43 -1.17
C HIS A 76 -3.67 -5.04 -1.68
N GLN A 77 -3.61 -5.82 -2.76
CA GLN A 77 -4.79 -6.50 -3.32
C GLN A 77 -5.40 -7.52 -2.34
N ALA A 78 -4.58 -8.28 -1.62
CA ALA A 78 -5.04 -9.28 -0.65
C ALA A 78 -5.78 -8.63 0.53
N VAL A 79 -5.25 -7.53 1.07
CA VAL A 79 -5.87 -6.81 2.19
C VAL A 79 -7.11 -6.06 1.73
N GLU A 80 -7.12 -5.48 0.53
CA GLU A 80 -8.33 -4.89 -0.04
C GLU A 80 -9.45 -5.93 -0.15
N LEU A 81 -9.17 -7.11 -0.72
CA LEU A 81 -10.15 -8.20 -0.84
C LEU A 81 -10.63 -8.69 0.54
N TRP A 82 -9.72 -8.84 1.51
CA TRP A 82 -10.07 -9.24 2.87
C TRP A 82 -10.97 -8.20 3.56
N LEU A 83 -10.64 -6.92 3.42
CA LEU A 83 -11.39 -5.82 4.01
C LEU A 83 -12.79 -5.69 3.38
N ARG A 84 -12.92 -5.87 2.06
CA ARG A 84 -14.22 -5.94 1.36
C ARG A 84 -15.06 -7.11 1.88
N ARG A 85 -14.46 -8.30 2.06
CA ARG A 85 -15.16 -9.49 2.59
C ARG A 85 -15.59 -9.34 4.05
N LYS A 86 -14.80 -8.67 4.89
CA LYS A 86 -15.12 -8.48 6.31
C LYS A 86 -16.03 -7.27 6.56
N GLY A 87 -15.87 -6.21 5.77
CA GLY A 87 -16.74 -5.03 5.79
C GLY A 87 -18.19 -5.34 5.42
N SER A 88 -18.41 -6.24 4.45
CA SER A 88 -19.76 -6.72 4.11
C SER A 88 -20.38 -7.58 5.23
N SER A 89 -19.57 -8.37 5.93
CA SER A 89 -20.01 -9.12 7.12
C SER A 89 -20.42 -8.21 8.28
N LEU A 90 -19.73 -7.07 8.49
CA LEU A 90 -20.06 -6.12 9.55
C LEU A 90 -21.29 -5.26 9.23
N LEU A 91 -21.52 -4.91 7.96
CA LEU A 91 -22.72 -4.17 7.54
C LEU A 91 -23.99 -5.04 7.53
N LYS A 92 -23.87 -6.36 7.32
CA LYS A 92 -25.00 -7.30 7.35
C LYS A 92 -25.58 -7.53 8.76
N GLY A 93 -24.84 -7.16 9.81
CA GLY A 93 -25.25 -7.35 11.21
C GLY A 93 -26.15 -6.26 11.81
N LYS A 94 -26.45 -5.17 11.08
CA LYS A 94 -27.15 -3.99 11.65
C LYS A 94 -28.50 -3.67 10.97
N GLY A 95 -29.17 -4.68 10.39
CA GLY A 95 -30.43 -4.51 9.63
C GLY A 95 -31.62 -5.35 10.12
N LYS A 96 -31.61 -5.82 11.37
CA LYS A 96 -32.76 -6.53 11.97
C LYS A 96 -32.91 -6.15 13.43
N HIS A 97 -33.57 -5.02 13.67
CA HIS A 97 -34.31 -4.67 14.90
C HIS A 97 -34.72 -3.21 14.70
N ASP A 98 -35.92 -2.99 14.16
CA ASP A 98 -36.75 -1.77 14.33
C ASP A 98 -38.01 -1.91 13.46
N THR A 99 -38.76 -2.98 13.70
CA THR A 99 -40.19 -3.08 13.39
C THR A 99 -40.72 -4.20 14.27
N GLU A 100 -41.18 -3.81 15.45
CA GLU A 100 -42.37 -4.34 16.15
C GLU A 100 -42.64 -3.47 17.38
#